data_AF-A0A6J7HRV9-F1
#
_entry.id   AF-A0A6J7HRV9-F1
#
_cell.length_a   1.000
_cell.length_b   1.000
_cell.length_c   1.000
_cell.angle_alpha   90.00
_cell.angle_beta   90.00
_cell.angle_gamma   90.00
#
_symmetry.space_group_name_H-M   'P 1'
#
loop_
_entity.id
_entity.type
_entity.pdbx_description
1 polymer ?
#
loop_
_entity_poly.entity_id
_entity_poly.type
_entity_poly.pdbx_seq_one_letter_code
_entity_poly.pdbx_strand_id
1 'polypeptide(L)'
;MLVASLIVLAVAAVIGTVAALVVTRRPASTAGPSRRVSGLFYAGTVFVVVVIGLAIPFLLMNENAADAERNTPIDVRLTEAQSAGRQLFIANCSTCHTLAASNSVGTTGPNLDKLRPQAALVENAILLGRARGNGNMPVGLLLGEDAKHVADYVAAVAGR
;
A
#
# COMPACT_ATOMS: atom_id res chain seq x y z
N MET A 1 1.35 10.18 -20.16
CA MET A 1 1.08 11.59 -20.52
C MET A 1 -0.36 11.82 -20.99
N LEU A 2 -0.89 11.00 -21.92
CA LEU A 2 -2.28 11.06 -22.39
C LEU A 2 -3.34 10.98 -21.27
N VAL A 3 -3.16 10.08 -20.30
CA VAL A 3 -4.11 9.91 -19.18
C VAL A 3 -4.13 11.12 -18.25
N ALA A 4 -2.96 11.72 -17.98
CA ALA A 4 -2.86 12.94 -17.17
C ALA A 4 -3.55 14.14 -17.85
N SER A 5 -3.41 14.27 -19.17
CA SER A 5 -4.08 15.33 -19.94
C SER A 5 -5.61 15.18 -19.94
N LEU A 6 -6.14 13.96 -19.97
CA LEU A 6 -7.58 13.70 -19.89
C LEU A 6 -8.15 14.03 -18.52
N ILE A 7 -7.42 13.72 -17.44
CA ILE A 7 -7.83 14.06 -16.06
C ILE A 7 -7.85 15.59 -15.87
N VAL A 8 -6.83 16.30 -16.35
CA VAL A 8 -6.77 17.77 -16.26
C VAL A 8 -7.91 18.42 -17.03
N LEU A 9 -8.25 17.92 -18.23
CA LEU A 9 -9.38 18.41 -19.02
C LEU A 9 -10.72 18.15 -18.34
N ALA A 10 -10.91 16.97 -17.73
CA ALA A 10 -12.12 16.63 -16.99
C ALA A 10 -12.30 17.53 -15.75
N VAL A 11 -11.23 17.75 -14.99
CA VAL A 11 -11.26 18.63 -13.81
C VAL A 11 -11.51 20.09 -14.22
N ALA A 12 -10.89 20.58 -15.30
CA ALA A 12 -11.13 21.92 -15.82
C ALA A 12 -12.57 22.12 -16.29
N ALA A 13 -13.17 21.11 -16.94
CA ALA A 13 -14.58 21.15 -17.35
C ALA A 13 -15.54 21.18 -16.13
N VAL A 14 -15.22 20.44 -15.06
CA VAL A 14 -16.00 20.46 -13.81
C VAL A 14 -15.88 21.81 -13.10
N ILE A 15 -14.68 22.40 -13.03
CA ILE A 15 -14.48 23.72 -12.42
C ILE A 15 -15.19 24.80 -13.25
N GLY A 16 -15.10 24.75 -14.57
CA GLY A 16 -15.74 25.70 -15.47
C GLY A 16 -17.27 25.66 -15.36
N THR A 17 -17.86 24.47 -15.25
CA THR A 17 -19.31 24.30 -15.07
C THR A 17 -19.79 24.77 -13.70
N VAL A 18 -19.02 24.52 -12.63
CA VAL A 18 -19.32 25.03 -11.28
C VAL A 18 -19.21 26.56 -11.22
N ALA A 19 -18.17 27.14 -11.84
CA ALA A 19 -17.99 28.59 -11.90
C ALA A 19 -19.12 29.29 -12.68
N ALA A 20 -19.53 28.72 -13.82
CA ALA A 20 -20.69 29.20 -14.58
C ALA A 20 -22.00 29.14 -13.76
N LEU A 21 -22.13 28.15 -12.89
CA LEU A 21 -23.28 27.98 -12.00
C LEU A 21 -23.29 28.97 -10.82
N VAL A 22 -22.13 29.49 -10.41
CA VAL A 22 -22.01 30.52 -9.37
C VAL A 22 -22.26 31.90 -9.96
N VAL A 23 -21.78 32.16 -11.18
CA VAL A 23 -21.95 33.45 -11.88
C VAL A 23 -23.40 33.70 -12.29
N THR A 24 -24.18 32.66 -12.61
CA THR A 24 -25.61 32.79 -12.96
C THR A 24 -26.54 32.98 -11.76
N ARG A 25 -26.04 32.88 -10.51
CA ARG A 25 -26.79 33.16 -9.28
C ARG A 25 -26.77 34.64 -8.88
N ARG A 26 -26.93 35.56 -9.83
CA ARG A 26 -27.32 36.95 -9.49
C ARG A 26 -28.83 36.96 -9.22
N PRO A 27 -29.30 37.36 -8.03
CA PRO A 27 -30.71 37.21 -7.69
C PRO A 27 -31.54 38.28 -8.40
N ALA A 28 -32.34 37.88 -9.40
CA ALA A 28 -33.47 38.66 -9.85
C ALA A 28 -34.73 38.17 -9.12
N SER A 29 -35.42 39.13 -8.51
CA SER A 29 -36.63 38.95 -7.70
C SER A 29 -37.83 38.45 -8.53
N THR A 30 -38.75 37.76 -7.83
CA THR A 30 -40.16 37.47 -8.13
C THR A 30 -40.57 36.15 -8.84
N ALA A 31 -41.37 35.38 -8.08
CA ALA A 31 -42.51 34.51 -8.45
C ALA A 31 -42.36 33.22 -9.29
N GLY A 32 -42.83 32.09 -8.72
CA GLY A 32 -43.32 30.89 -9.44
C GLY A 32 -42.75 29.52 -8.98
N PRO A 33 -43.57 28.46 -8.77
CA PRO A 33 -43.11 27.20 -8.19
C PRO A 33 -42.68 26.17 -9.25
N SER A 34 -41.40 25.78 -9.28
CA SER A 34 -40.93 24.61 -10.06
C SER A 34 -39.78 23.88 -9.36
N ARG A 35 -40.08 23.24 -8.21
CA ARG A 35 -39.15 22.38 -7.44
C ARG A 35 -38.80 21.03 -8.11
N ARG A 36 -38.93 20.86 -9.44
CA ARG A 36 -38.74 19.55 -10.09
C ARG A 36 -37.44 19.34 -10.85
N VAL A 37 -36.64 20.38 -11.10
CA VAL A 37 -35.41 20.22 -11.89
C VAL A 37 -34.17 19.98 -11.01
N SER A 38 -34.20 20.39 -9.74
CA SER A 38 -33.04 20.32 -8.83
C SER A 38 -32.64 18.89 -8.41
N GLY A 39 -33.61 17.97 -8.32
CA GLY A 39 -33.36 16.60 -7.89
C GLY A 39 -32.59 15.76 -8.92
N LEU A 40 -32.83 15.98 -10.21
CA LEU A 40 -32.18 15.24 -11.29
C LEU A 40 -30.71 15.65 -11.43
N PHE A 41 -30.40 16.93 -11.22
CA PHE A 41 -29.02 17.43 -11.18
C PHE A 41 -28.26 16.93 -9.96
N TYR A 42 -28.89 16.91 -8.78
CA TYR A 42 -28.26 16.37 -7.57
C TYR A 42 -28.00 14.86 -7.69
N ALA A 43 -28.97 14.12 -8.24
CA ALA A 43 -28.83 12.69 -8.51
C ALA A 43 -27.70 12.41 -9.53
N GLY A 44 -27.58 13.22 -10.58
CA GLY A 44 -26.50 13.11 -11.57
C GLY A 44 -25.11 13.35 -10.96
N THR A 45 -24.95 14.39 -10.14
CA THR A 45 -23.67 14.68 -9.47
C THR A 45 -23.28 13.57 -8.50
N VAL A 46 -24.23 13.07 -7.69
CA VAL A 46 -23.99 11.94 -6.78
C VAL A 46 -23.62 10.69 -7.55
N PHE A 47 -24.29 10.40 -8.66
CA PHE A 47 -23.96 9.26 -9.51
C PHE A 47 -22.54 9.34 -10.06
N VAL A 48 -22.11 10.49 -10.57
CA VAL A 48 -20.74 10.69 -11.07
C VAL A 48 -19.72 10.50 -9.94
N VAL A 49 -19.96 11.05 -8.75
CA VAL A 49 -19.05 10.90 -7.60
C VAL A 49 -18.96 9.43 -7.15
N VAL A 50 -20.08 8.70 -7.13
CA VAL A 50 -20.07 7.27 -6.78
C VAL A 50 -19.36 6.45 -7.85
N VAL A 51 -19.63 6.70 -9.13
CA VAL A 51 -18.97 5.98 -10.24
C VAL A 51 -17.48 6.25 -10.23
N ILE A 52 -17.03 7.49 -10.07
CA ILE A 52 -15.60 7.83 -9.98
C ILE A 52 -14.98 7.21 -8.72
N GLY A 53 -15.68 7.31 -7.58
CA GLY A 53 -15.23 6.75 -6.31
C GLY A 53 -15.09 5.24 -6.30
N LEU A 54 -15.83 4.51 -7.15
CA LEU A 54 -15.73 3.07 -7.31
C LEU A 54 -14.83 2.65 -8.48
N ALA A 55 -14.86 3.39 -9.59
CA ALA A 55 -14.09 3.08 -10.79
C ALA A 55 -12.60 3.38 -10.63
N ILE A 56 -12.22 4.46 -9.94
CA ILE A 56 -10.80 4.79 -9.73
C ILE A 56 -10.09 3.68 -8.94
N PRO A 57 -10.60 3.22 -7.77
CA PRO A 57 -10.01 2.09 -7.07
C PRO A 57 -9.93 0.83 -7.93
N PHE A 58 -11.01 0.50 -8.67
CA PHE A 58 -11.05 -0.68 -9.53
C PHE A 58 -9.99 -0.65 -10.65
N LEU A 59 -9.82 0.50 -11.31
CA LEU A 59 -8.82 0.68 -12.36
C LEU A 59 -7.39 0.66 -11.80
N LEU A 60 -7.17 1.21 -10.61
CA LEU A 60 -5.88 1.15 -9.94
C LEU A 60 -5.50 -0.28 -9.52
N MET A 61 -6.48 -1.08 -9.11
CA MET A 61 -6.28 -2.47 -8.72
C MET A 61 -5.94 -3.39 -9.91
N ASN A 62 -6.35 -3.04 -11.14
CA ASN A 62 -6.22 -3.93 -12.31
C ASN A 62 -4.82 -3.92 -12.96
N GLU A 63 -4.04 -2.86 -12.80
CA GLU A 63 -2.73 -2.71 -13.49
C GLU A 63 -1.58 -2.32 -12.56
N ASN A 64 -1.86 -1.69 -11.41
CA ASN A 64 -0.82 -1.19 -10.49
C ASN A 64 -0.71 -1.97 -9.16
N ALA A 65 -1.62 -2.91 -8.90
CA ALA A 65 -1.63 -3.67 -7.65
C ALA A 65 -0.41 -4.57 -7.48
N ALA A 66 0.07 -5.19 -8.56
CA ALA A 66 1.18 -6.13 -8.51
C ALA A 66 2.54 -5.48 -8.20
N ASP A 67 2.71 -4.19 -8.54
CA ASP A 67 3.96 -3.45 -8.30
C ASP A 67 3.96 -2.73 -6.93
N ALA A 68 2.80 -2.24 -6.48
CA ALA A 68 2.68 -1.61 -5.17
C ALA A 68 2.96 -2.59 -4.01
N GLU A 69 2.59 -3.87 -4.16
CA GLU A 69 2.81 -4.89 -3.13
C GLU A 69 4.27 -5.36 -3.05
N ARG A 70 5.03 -5.23 -4.15
CA ARG A 70 6.45 -5.66 -4.23
C ARG A 70 7.44 -4.60 -3.80
N ASN A 71 7.03 -3.35 -3.64
CA ASN A 71 7.93 -2.27 -3.24
C ASN A 71 8.02 -2.19 -1.72
N THR A 72 9.24 -2.28 -1.19
CA THR A 72 9.48 -2.01 0.23
C THR A 72 9.48 -0.50 0.52
N PRO A 73 9.33 -0.06 1.78
CA PRO A 73 9.47 1.34 2.18
C PRO A 73 10.82 1.98 1.79
N ILE A 74 11.83 1.17 1.46
CA ILE A 74 13.18 1.57 1.07
C ILE A 74 13.46 1.40 -0.43
N ASP A 75 12.42 1.38 -1.28
CA ASP A 75 12.52 1.32 -2.75
C ASP A 75 13.27 0.08 -3.29
N VAL A 76 13.16 -1.04 -2.59
CA VAL A 76 13.57 -2.35 -3.11
C VAL A 76 12.37 -3.04 -3.73
N ARG A 77 12.49 -3.42 -5.00
CA ARG A 77 11.52 -4.25 -5.72
C ARG A 77 11.74 -5.73 -5.41
N LEU A 78 10.78 -6.35 -4.74
CA LEU A 78 10.82 -7.75 -4.31
C LEU A 78 10.38 -8.72 -5.41
N THR A 79 10.96 -9.91 -5.43
CA THR A 79 10.39 -11.06 -6.14
C THR A 79 9.12 -11.54 -5.43
N GLU A 80 8.34 -12.41 -6.07
CA GLU A 80 7.13 -12.99 -5.46
C GLU A 80 7.42 -13.78 -4.18
N ALA A 81 8.52 -14.56 -4.20
CA ALA A 81 9.02 -15.27 -3.02
C ALA A 81 9.41 -14.29 -1.90
N GLN A 82 10.08 -13.20 -2.24
CA GLN A 82 10.48 -12.18 -1.25
C GLN A 82 9.29 -11.39 -0.72
N SER A 83 8.25 -11.12 -1.52
CA SER A 83 7.02 -10.50 -1.03
C SER A 83 6.29 -11.42 -0.05
N ALA A 84 6.21 -12.73 -0.34
CA ALA A 84 5.68 -13.71 0.62
C ALA A 84 6.53 -13.74 1.89
N GLY A 85 7.86 -13.77 1.75
CA GLY A 85 8.81 -13.69 2.86
C GLY A 85 8.66 -12.43 3.70
N ARG A 86 8.36 -11.27 3.09
CA ARG A 86 8.07 -10.03 3.80
C ARG A 86 6.83 -10.14 4.67
N GLN A 87 5.74 -10.70 4.14
CA GLN A 87 4.50 -10.89 4.91
C GLN A 87 4.73 -11.81 6.10
N LEU A 88 5.43 -12.94 5.88
CA LEU A 88 5.79 -13.89 6.93
C LEU A 88 6.72 -13.26 7.99
N PHE A 89 7.69 -12.44 7.58
CA PHE A 89 8.56 -11.70 8.49
C PHE A 89 7.76 -10.73 9.36
N ILE A 90 6.84 -9.98 8.76
CA ILE A 90 5.99 -9.03 9.49
C ILE A 90 5.16 -9.76 10.55
N ALA A 91 4.56 -10.89 10.19
CA ALA A 91 3.73 -11.66 11.10
C ALA A 91 4.51 -12.33 12.25
N ASN A 92 5.72 -12.82 11.99
CA ASN A 92 6.41 -13.73 12.92
C ASN A 92 7.69 -13.17 13.55
N CYS A 93 8.31 -12.15 12.95
CA CYS A 93 9.66 -11.72 13.32
C CYS A 93 9.74 -10.23 13.70
N SER A 94 8.81 -9.41 13.20
CA SER A 94 8.92 -7.94 13.26
C SER A 94 8.86 -7.32 14.65
N THR A 95 8.23 -8.03 15.60
CA THR A 95 8.11 -7.61 16.99
C THR A 95 9.42 -7.76 17.74
N CYS A 96 10.27 -8.71 17.32
CA CYS A 96 11.54 -8.99 17.99
C CYS A 96 12.73 -8.33 17.31
N HIS A 97 12.76 -8.26 15.98
CA HIS A 97 13.92 -7.78 15.23
C HIS A 97 13.73 -6.35 14.72
N THR A 98 14.84 -5.66 14.42
CA THR A 98 14.81 -4.42 13.65
C THR A 98 15.10 -4.74 12.19
N LEU A 99 14.28 -4.24 11.26
CA LEU A 99 14.47 -4.33 9.81
C LEU A 99 13.70 -3.20 9.11
N ALA A 100 14.43 -2.24 8.53
CA ALA A 100 13.88 -1.03 7.93
C ALA A 100 12.89 -1.31 6.79
N ALA A 101 13.20 -2.30 5.94
CA ALA A 101 12.33 -2.72 4.83
C ALA A 101 10.94 -3.24 5.25
N SER A 102 10.79 -3.57 6.53
CA SER A 102 9.52 -3.98 7.15
C SER A 102 8.97 -2.96 8.14
N ASN A 103 9.55 -1.76 8.25
CA ASN A 103 9.27 -0.78 9.31
C ASN A 103 9.30 -1.39 10.71
N SER A 104 10.17 -2.36 10.90
CA SER A 104 10.25 -3.18 12.09
C SER A 104 11.33 -2.62 13.02
N VAL A 105 10.98 -2.39 14.28
CA VAL A 105 11.82 -1.73 15.29
C VAL A 105 12.00 -2.58 16.56
N GLY A 106 11.79 -3.89 16.45
CA GLY A 106 11.97 -4.81 17.55
C GLY A 106 13.43 -4.82 18.04
N THR A 107 13.61 -4.88 19.36
CA THR A 107 14.93 -4.81 20.02
C THR A 107 15.25 -6.05 20.84
N THR A 108 14.34 -7.03 20.90
CA THR A 108 14.57 -8.31 21.59
C THR A 108 15.61 -9.16 20.86
N GLY A 109 15.56 -9.16 19.53
CA GLY A 109 16.54 -9.78 18.65
C GLY A 109 17.53 -8.75 18.09
N PRO A 110 18.61 -9.21 17.43
CA PRO A 110 19.56 -8.32 16.78
C PRO A 110 18.89 -7.47 15.70
N ASN A 111 19.45 -6.27 15.50
CA ASN A 111 19.13 -5.43 14.36
C ASN A 111 19.69 -6.06 13.08
N LEU A 112 18.80 -6.45 12.17
CA LEU A 112 19.14 -7.18 10.95
C LEU A 112 19.77 -6.26 9.91
N ASP A 113 19.46 -4.97 9.90
CA ASP A 113 20.12 -3.99 9.02
C ASP A 113 21.60 -3.79 9.34
N LYS A 114 21.96 -3.97 10.60
CA LYS A 114 23.35 -3.96 11.06
C LYS A 114 24.03 -5.31 10.88
N LEU A 115 23.33 -6.39 11.23
CA LEU A 115 23.90 -7.75 11.19
C LEU A 115 24.10 -8.27 9.77
N ARG A 116 23.22 -7.89 8.84
CA ARG A 116 23.25 -8.28 7.41
C ARG A 116 23.51 -9.77 7.20
N PRO A 117 22.70 -10.65 7.83
CA PRO A 117 22.92 -12.09 7.75
C PRO A 117 22.65 -12.62 6.34
N GLN A 118 23.40 -13.65 5.94
CA GLN A 118 23.11 -14.40 4.72
C GLN A 118 21.86 -15.28 4.90
N ALA A 119 21.13 -15.56 3.82
CA ALA A 119 19.89 -16.31 3.85
C ALA A 119 20.01 -17.65 4.60
N ALA A 120 21.05 -18.44 4.32
CA ALA A 120 21.27 -19.72 5.00
C ALA A 120 21.39 -19.59 6.54
N LEU A 121 21.96 -18.48 7.04
CA LEU A 121 22.05 -18.23 8.47
C LEU A 121 20.70 -17.83 9.07
N VAL A 122 19.89 -17.08 8.32
CA VAL A 122 18.53 -16.72 8.70
C VAL A 122 17.64 -17.95 8.75
N GLU A 123 17.64 -18.78 7.71
CA GLU A 123 16.89 -20.04 7.65
C GLU A 123 17.28 -20.96 8.81
N ASN A 124 18.58 -21.15 9.04
CA ASN A 124 19.06 -21.95 10.17
C ASN A 124 18.58 -21.39 11.53
N ALA A 125 18.56 -20.08 11.70
CA ALA A 125 18.07 -19.45 12.93
C ALA A 125 16.56 -19.63 13.11
N ILE A 126 15.77 -19.56 12.03
CA ILE A 126 14.32 -19.81 12.05
C ILE A 126 14.02 -21.26 12.45
N LEU A 127 14.77 -22.21 11.91
CA LEU A 127 14.57 -23.64 12.16
C LEU A 127 15.02 -24.05 13.57
N LEU A 128 16.24 -23.66 13.96
CA LEU A 128 16.87 -24.17 15.18
C LEU A 128 16.74 -23.23 16.39
N GLY A 129 16.25 -22.01 16.19
CA GLY A 129 16.28 -20.94 17.18
C GLY A 129 17.71 -20.61 17.64
N ARG A 130 17.83 -19.80 18.70
CA ARG A 130 19.12 -19.42 19.30
C ARG A 130 19.17 -19.52 20.82
N ALA A 131 18.14 -20.13 21.43
CA ALA A 131 18.01 -20.30 22.88
C ALA A 131 19.21 -20.97 23.57
N ARG A 132 19.93 -21.84 22.86
CA ARG A 132 21.08 -22.59 23.40
C ARG A 132 22.44 -21.96 23.14
N GLY A 133 22.51 -20.82 22.45
CA GLY A 133 23.79 -20.33 21.92
C GLY A 133 24.02 -18.82 21.90
N ASN A 134 22.99 -17.95 21.90
CA ASN A 134 23.17 -16.49 22.05
C ASN A 134 21.88 -15.62 22.10
N GLY A 135 20.69 -16.17 22.37
CA GLY A 135 19.49 -15.34 22.56
C GLY A 135 18.19 -16.11 22.69
N ASN A 136 17.09 -15.47 23.06
CA ASN A 136 15.80 -16.13 23.33
C ASN A 136 14.97 -16.44 22.08
N MET A 137 15.59 -16.55 20.90
CA MET A 137 14.86 -16.83 19.66
C MET A 137 14.33 -18.28 19.70
N PRO A 138 12.99 -18.48 19.61
CA PRO A 138 12.37 -19.80 19.65
C PRO A 138 12.70 -20.62 18.39
N VAL A 139 12.51 -21.94 18.50
CA VAL A 139 12.79 -22.90 17.42
C VAL A 139 11.55 -23.11 16.56
N GLY A 140 11.73 -23.46 15.28
CA GLY A 140 10.64 -23.89 14.41
C GLY A 140 9.57 -22.83 14.16
N LEU A 141 9.96 -21.55 14.09
CA LEU A 141 9.01 -20.45 13.82
C LEU A 141 8.32 -20.61 12.46
N LEU A 142 9.06 -21.08 11.45
CA LEU A 142 8.58 -21.42 10.12
C LEU A 142 9.34 -22.65 9.63
N LEU A 143 8.78 -23.38 8.67
CA LEU A 143 9.35 -24.61 8.12
C LEU A 143 9.28 -24.59 6.59
N GLY A 144 10.16 -25.36 5.93
CA GLY A 144 10.12 -25.53 4.49
C GLY A 144 10.30 -24.22 3.71
N GLU A 145 9.50 -24.03 2.66
CA GLU A 145 9.58 -22.85 1.79
C GLU A 145 9.31 -21.53 2.51
N ASP A 146 8.46 -21.52 3.53
CA ASP A 146 8.18 -20.30 4.29
C ASP A 146 9.43 -19.76 5.01
N ALA A 147 10.23 -20.66 5.57
CA ALA A 147 11.50 -20.28 6.20
C ALA A 147 12.50 -19.73 5.18
N LYS A 148 12.56 -20.34 3.98
CA LYS A 148 13.41 -19.87 2.88
C LYS A 148 12.98 -18.52 2.33
N HIS A 149 11.69 -18.32 2.12
CA HIS A 149 11.14 -17.04 1.65
C HIS A 149 11.49 -15.90 2.62
N VAL A 150 11.35 -16.12 3.93
CA VAL A 150 11.77 -15.12 4.93
C VAL A 150 13.28 -14.91 4.89
N ALA A 151 14.06 -15.99 4.79
CA ALA A 151 15.51 -15.91 4.73
C ALA A 151 16.01 -15.11 3.51
N ASP A 152 15.44 -15.38 2.34
CA ASP A 152 15.74 -14.69 1.09
C ASP A 152 15.31 -13.23 1.14
N TYR A 153 14.14 -12.95 1.71
CA TYR A 153 13.68 -11.58 1.94
C TYR A 153 14.65 -10.80 2.83
N VAL A 154 14.98 -11.34 4.01
CA VAL A 154 15.89 -10.67 4.96
C VAL A 154 17.25 -10.44 4.32
N ALA A 155 17.83 -11.43 3.65
CA ALA A 155 19.12 -11.28 2.99
C ALA A 155 19.10 -10.25 1.85
N ALA A 156 17.97 -10.13 1.15
CA ALA A 156 17.83 -9.17 0.06
C ALA A 156 17.73 -7.72 0.54
N VAL A 157 17.17 -7.47 1.72
CA VAL A 157 16.84 -6.11 2.18
C VAL A 157 17.68 -5.62 3.36
N ALA A 158 18.34 -6.51 4.09
CA ALA A 158 19.10 -6.16 5.28
C ALA A 158 20.20 -5.12 4.97
N GLY A 159 20.09 -3.97 5.63
CA GLY A 159 21.12 -2.92 5.58
C GLY A 159 21.02 -2.00 4.38
N ARG A 160 19.90 -2.07 3.65
CA ARG A 160 19.50 -1.09 2.64
C ARG A 160 18.74 0.08 3.25
#